data_AF-A0A349IL61-F1
#
_entry.id   AF-A0A349IL61-F1
#
_cell.length_a   1.000
_cell.length_b   1.000
_cell.length_c   1.000
_cell.angle_alpha   90.00
_cell.angle_beta   90.00
_cell.angle_gamma   90.00
#
_symmetry.space_group_name_H-M   'P 1'
#
loop_
_entity.id
_entity.type
_entity.pdbx_description
1 polymer ?
#
loop_
_entity_poly.entity_id
_entity_poly.type
_entity_poly.pdbx_seq_one_letter_code
_entity_poly.pdbx_strand_id
1 'polypeptide(L)'
;MVSGNHDYTKNTKSQYEKNFSGILFPKLQEGESYIVARDRESLSYAAVIKDYRLLAMDDTYAGDGIGGKYAESTMQWLENQLETAETLKQRVIFITHHNLLPNGSTADSPGYRVENPELLPMLKNHGVKLGLTGHRHSQEIVEGYGMHEIVSAFPQSYPFYFGVLKVTGQSALYEAQSIDFERYGKPYKARMVPEEYEKAFREAMGGESVADYLLKSQGLQGEAFAGAQNLVNRFMDYYSRGILAEHREEILNDPYYPLTERALRDSNYGPWMTYVLQNLTTISDRLAFPF
;
A
#
# COMPACT_ATOMS: atom_id res chain seq x y z
N MET A 1 -0.54 -14.49 -1.16
CA MET A 1 0.10 -13.66 -2.22
C MET A 1 -0.98 -13.42 -3.26
N VAL A 2 -0.90 -12.34 -4.04
CA VAL A 2 -1.73 -12.08 -5.24
C VAL A 2 -0.81 -11.47 -6.30
N SER A 3 -1.17 -11.53 -7.57
CA SER A 3 -0.45 -10.84 -8.65
C SER A 3 -0.62 -9.33 -8.53
N GLY A 4 0.44 -8.60 -8.86
CA GLY A 4 0.38 -7.18 -9.19
C GLY A 4 0.54 -6.93 -10.70
N ASN A 5 0.33 -5.68 -11.09
CA ASN A 5 0.37 -5.23 -12.49
C ASN A 5 1.70 -5.55 -13.21
N HIS A 6 2.81 -5.65 -12.47
CA HIS A 6 4.12 -6.00 -13.03
C HIS A 6 4.40 -7.50 -13.18
N ASP A 7 3.64 -8.39 -12.51
CA ASP A 7 3.97 -9.81 -12.48
C ASP A 7 3.81 -10.49 -13.85
N TYR A 8 2.84 -10.02 -14.63
CA TYR A 8 2.59 -10.50 -16.00
C TYR A 8 3.51 -9.86 -17.05
N THR A 9 4.30 -8.83 -16.69
CA THR A 9 5.24 -8.21 -17.64
C THR A 9 6.47 -9.07 -17.88
N LYS A 10 6.86 -9.88 -16.88
CA LYS A 10 8.06 -10.73 -16.92
C LYS A 10 7.73 -12.22 -16.99
N ASN A 11 6.48 -12.61 -16.75
CA ASN A 11 6.01 -13.99 -16.75
C ASN A 11 4.69 -14.11 -17.51
N THR A 12 4.48 -15.23 -18.20
CA THR A 12 3.13 -15.57 -18.67
C THR A 12 2.23 -15.90 -17.46
N LYS A 13 0.90 -15.78 -17.61
CA LYS A 13 -0.04 -16.16 -16.54
C LYS A 13 0.18 -17.58 -16.02
N SER A 14 0.42 -18.53 -16.92
CA SER A 14 0.74 -19.92 -16.56
C SER A 14 2.06 -20.06 -15.81
N GLN A 15 3.10 -19.30 -16.19
CA GLN A 15 4.40 -19.31 -15.51
C GLN A 15 4.27 -18.73 -14.09
N TYR A 16 3.58 -17.60 -13.95
CA TYR A 16 3.32 -16.98 -12.66
C TYR A 16 2.49 -17.91 -11.77
N GLU A 17 1.40 -18.48 -12.29
CA GLU A 17 0.56 -19.44 -11.57
C GLU A 17 1.35 -20.65 -11.08
N LYS A 18 2.22 -21.23 -11.92
CA LYS A 18 3.06 -22.37 -11.52
C LYS A 18 4.00 -22.00 -10.37
N ASN A 19 4.67 -20.85 -10.46
CA ASN A 19 5.58 -20.38 -9.42
C ASN A 19 4.82 -20.07 -8.12
N PHE A 20 3.70 -19.37 -8.27
CA PHE A 20 2.80 -18.96 -7.20
C PHE A 20 2.23 -20.16 -6.44
N SER A 21 1.60 -21.09 -7.15
CA SER A 21 0.99 -22.28 -6.57
C SER A 21 2.03 -23.21 -5.96
N GLY A 22 3.19 -23.39 -6.62
CA GLY A 22 4.27 -24.23 -6.12
C GLY A 22 4.89 -23.77 -4.80
N ILE A 23 4.88 -22.47 -4.52
CA ILE A 23 5.43 -21.90 -3.28
C ILE A 23 4.33 -21.75 -2.22
N LEU A 24 3.19 -21.15 -2.59
CA LEU A 24 2.18 -20.71 -1.63
C LEU A 24 1.25 -21.83 -1.16
N PHE A 25 0.76 -22.64 -2.09
CA PHE A 25 -0.34 -23.56 -1.79
C PHE A 25 0.06 -24.67 -0.83
N PRO A 26 1.27 -25.25 -0.90
CA PRO A 26 1.74 -26.17 0.14
C PRO A 26 1.71 -25.52 1.53
N LYS A 27 2.11 -24.25 1.65
CA LYS A 27 2.12 -23.51 2.92
C LYS A 27 0.73 -23.22 3.47
N LEU A 28 -0.22 -22.96 2.58
CA LEU A 28 -1.62 -22.80 2.95
C LEU A 28 -2.34 -24.13 3.17
N GLN A 29 -1.64 -25.27 3.18
CA GLN A 29 -2.18 -26.58 3.54
C GLN A 29 -1.50 -27.15 4.80
N GLU A 30 -0.65 -26.35 5.46
CA GLU A 30 -0.03 -26.70 6.73
C GLU A 30 -0.92 -26.23 7.91
N GLY A 31 -1.00 -27.04 8.97
CA GLY A 31 -1.72 -26.69 10.20
C GLY A 31 -3.23 -26.49 10.01
N GLU A 32 -3.75 -25.39 10.55
CA GLU A 32 -5.18 -25.01 10.47
C GLU A 32 -5.48 -24.09 9.26
N SER A 33 -4.67 -24.20 8.20
CA SER A 33 -4.86 -23.45 6.95
C SER A 33 -5.17 -24.38 5.79
N TYR A 34 -6.10 -23.97 4.92
CA TYR A 34 -6.45 -24.70 3.70
C TYR A 34 -7.07 -23.78 2.65
N ILE A 35 -6.83 -24.09 1.37
CA ILE A 35 -7.48 -23.45 0.23
C ILE A 35 -8.87 -24.07 0.05
N VAL A 36 -9.90 -23.23 -0.07
CA VAL A 36 -11.31 -23.67 -0.15
C VAL A 36 -11.94 -23.44 -1.52
N ALA A 37 -11.45 -22.46 -2.28
CA ALA A 37 -11.93 -22.20 -3.63
C ALA A 37 -10.87 -21.49 -4.46
N ARG A 38 -10.98 -21.65 -5.78
CA ARG A 38 -10.19 -20.92 -6.78
C ARG A 38 -11.14 -20.41 -7.85
N ASP A 39 -10.94 -19.17 -8.27
CA ASP A 39 -11.62 -18.66 -9.46
C ASP A 39 -11.05 -19.36 -10.71
N ARG A 40 -11.88 -19.52 -11.75
CA ARG A 40 -11.47 -20.17 -13.00
C ARG A 40 -10.88 -19.20 -14.00
N GLU A 41 -11.31 -17.93 -13.94
CA GLU A 41 -10.95 -16.92 -14.94
C GLU A 41 -9.77 -16.04 -14.49
N SER A 42 -9.43 -16.04 -13.20
CA SER A 42 -8.31 -15.29 -12.62
C SER A 42 -7.44 -16.18 -11.73
N LEU A 43 -6.35 -15.63 -11.18
CA LEU A 43 -5.56 -16.30 -10.14
C LEU A 43 -6.13 -16.08 -8.72
N SER A 44 -7.36 -15.55 -8.62
CA SER A 44 -8.04 -15.35 -7.34
C SER A 44 -8.31 -16.68 -6.63
N TYR A 45 -8.22 -16.68 -5.31
CA TYR A 45 -8.48 -17.84 -4.49
C TYR A 45 -8.99 -17.45 -3.11
N ALA A 46 -9.77 -18.36 -2.51
CA ALA A 46 -10.20 -18.27 -1.13
C ALA A 46 -9.44 -19.30 -0.30
N ALA A 47 -8.90 -18.87 0.84
CA ALA A 47 -8.28 -19.73 1.83
C ALA A 47 -8.89 -19.47 3.20
N VAL A 48 -8.86 -20.47 4.07
CA VAL A 48 -9.29 -20.37 5.45
C VAL A 48 -8.07 -20.57 6.34
N ILE A 49 -7.92 -19.70 7.34
CA ILE A 49 -6.96 -19.84 8.42
C ILE A 49 -7.73 -19.65 9.72
N LYS A 50 -7.96 -20.73 10.48
CA LYS A 50 -8.87 -20.71 11.64
C LYS A 50 -10.26 -20.17 11.25
N ASP A 51 -10.73 -19.12 11.91
CA ASP A 51 -12.05 -18.50 11.66
C ASP A 51 -12.01 -17.38 10.59
N TYR A 52 -10.87 -17.20 9.92
CA TYR A 52 -10.69 -16.15 8.92
C TYR A 52 -10.69 -16.73 7.52
N ARG A 53 -11.48 -16.13 6.65
CA ARG A 53 -11.43 -16.37 5.21
C ARG A 53 -10.62 -15.27 4.56
N LEU A 54 -9.52 -15.65 3.93
CA LEU A 54 -8.76 -14.78 3.04
C LEU A 54 -9.38 -14.85 1.65
N LEU A 55 -9.80 -13.71 1.11
CA LEU A 55 -10.19 -13.56 -0.29
C LEU A 55 -9.06 -12.84 -1.01
N ALA A 56 -8.20 -13.62 -1.64
CA ALA A 56 -7.02 -13.13 -2.34
C ALA A 56 -7.36 -13.01 -3.82
N MET A 57 -7.49 -11.77 -4.28
CA MET A 57 -8.03 -11.41 -5.58
C MET A 57 -6.93 -10.97 -6.54
N ASP A 58 -6.99 -11.50 -7.77
CA ASP A 58 -6.15 -11.11 -8.89
C ASP A 58 -6.90 -10.05 -9.70
N ASP A 59 -6.55 -8.79 -9.49
CA ASP A 59 -7.17 -7.63 -10.12
C ASP A 59 -6.44 -7.19 -11.40
N THR A 60 -5.47 -7.95 -11.89
CA THR A 60 -4.70 -7.50 -13.05
C THR A 60 -5.51 -7.72 -14.33
N TYR A 61 -6.05 -6.65 -14.88
CA TYR A 61 -6.81 -6.70 -16.13
C TYR A 61 -5.88 -6.66 -17.34
N ALA A 62 -6.08 -7.57 -18.30
CA ALA A 62 -5.20 -7.76 -19.46
C ALA A 62 -5.30 -6.66 -20.54
N GLY A 63 -5.98 -5.53 -20.27
CA GLY A 63 -6.35 -4.54 -21.28
C GLY A 63 -5.43 -3.33 -21.42
N ASP A 64 -4.87 -2.82 -20.32
CA ASP A 64 -4.01 -1.62 -20.31
C ASP A 64 -2.71 -1.79 -19.51
N GLY A 65 -2.60 -2.84 -18.68
CA GLY A 65 -1.44 -3.12 -17.83
C GLY A 65 -1.26 -2.14 -16.66
N ILE A 66 -2.22 -1.25 -16.42
CA ILE A 66 -2.14 -0.17 -15.45
C ILE A 66 -3.30 -0.24 -14.45
N GLY A 67 -4.53 -0.51 -14.91
CA GLY A 67 -5.73 -0.52 -14.07
C GLY A 67 -6.01 -1.87 -13.40
N GLY A 68 -6.45 -1.80 -12.14
CA GLY A 68 -7.00 -2.94 -11.42
C GLY A 68 -8.47 -3.15 -11.81
N LYS A 69 -8.85 -4.34 -12.29
CA LYS A 69 -10.25 -4.67 -12.57
C LYS A 69 -10.49 -6.17 -12.58
N TYR A 70 -11.63 -6.58 -12.04
CA TYR A 70 -12.15 -7.93 -12.10
C TYR A 70 -13.12 -8.12 -13.26
N ALA A 71 -13.04 -9.28 -13.91
CA ALA A 71 -14.07 -9.71 -14.84
C ALA A 71 -15.40 -9.93 -14.10
N GLU A 72 -16.52 -9.82 -14.81
CA GLU A 72 -17.85 -10.02 -14.23
C GLU A 72 -18.01 -11.41 -13.60
N SER A 73 -17.45 -12.45 -14.22
CA SER A 73 -17.43 -13.81 -13.66
C SER A 73 -16.64 -13.90 -12.35
N THR A 74 -15.52 -13.19 -12.23
CA THR A 74 -14.73 -13.10 -10.99
C THR A 74 -15.49 -12.33 -9.90
N MET A 75 -16.25 -11.29 -10.25
CA MET A 75 -17.13 -10.58 -9.32
C MET A 75 -18.28 -11.47 -8.80
N GLN A 76 -18.91 -12.25 -9.68
CA GLN A 76 -19.91 -13.24 -9.27
C GLN A 76 -19.28 -14.32 -8.38
N TRP A 77 -18.07 -14.80 -8.73
CA TRP A 77 -17.35 -15.75 -7.89
C TRP A 77 -17.05 -15.17 -6.50
N LEU A 78 -16.63 -13.90 -6.43
CA LEU A 78 -16.37 -13.18 -5.18
C LEU A 78 -17.63 -13.13 -4.31
N GLU A 79 -18.78 -12.73 -4.88
CA GLU A 79 -20.07 -12.67 -4.17
C GLU A 79 -20.42 -14.04 -3.55
N ASN A 80 -20.30 -15.12 -4.32
CA ASN A 80 -20.52 -16.48 -3.80
C ASN A 80 -19.57 -16.83 -2.63
N GLN A 81 -18.31 -16.37 -2.67
CA GLN A 81 -17.38 -16.59 -1.56
C GLN A 81 -17.72 -15.76 -0.33
N LEU A 82 -18.27 -14.55 -0.50
CA LEU A 82 -18.75 -13.70 0.59
C LEU A 82 -19.99 -14.31 1.26
N GLU A 83 -20.98 -14.75 0.49
CA GLU A 83 -22.17 -15.46 1.01
C GLU A 83 -21.79 -16.74 1.77
N THR A 84 -20.79 -17.47 1.25
CA THR A 84 -20.23 -18.65 1.94
C THR A 84 -19.58 -18.25 3.27
N ALA A 85 -18.83 -17.15 3.30
CA ALA A 85 -18.20 -16.65 4.51
C ALA A 85 -19.24 -16.32 5.59
N GLU A 86 -20.32 -15.63 5.22
CA GLU A 86 -21.43 -15.29 6.12
C GLU A 86 -22.12 -16.54 6.69
N THR A 87 -22.45 -17.50 5.82
CA THR A 87 -23.08 -18.76 6.20
C THR A 87 -22.24 -19.53 7.21
N LEU A 88 -20.92 -19.54 7.00
CA LEU A 88 -19.95 -20.21 7.88
C LEU A 88 -19.46 -19.33 9.04
N LYS A 89 -19.97 -18.10 9.17
CA LYS A 89 -19.57 -17.10 10.19
C LYS A 89 -18.06 -16.82 10.19
N GLN A 90 -17.44 -16.84 9.01
CA GLN A 90 -16.03 -16.58 8.81
C GLN A 90 -15.81 -15.08 8.56
N ARG A 91 -14.82 -14.51 9.23
CA ARG A 91 -14.43 -13.11 9.01
C ARG A 91 -13.59 -13.01 7.75
N VAL A 92 -13.96 -12.10 6.87
CA VAL A 92 -13.26 -11.91 5.61
C VAL A 92 -12.11 -10.91 5.78
N ILE A 93 -10.94 -11.30 5.28
CA ILE A 93 -9.83 -10.39 4.98
C ILE A 93 -9.71 -10.35 3.46
N PHE A 94 -10.02 -9.20 2.89
CA PHE A 94 -9.92 -8.99 1.45
C PHE A 94 -8.51 -8.58 1.09
N ILE A 95 -7.92 -9.18 0.05
CA ILE A 95 -6.53 -8.95 -0.34
C ILE A 95 -6.52 -8.73 -1.85
N THR A 96 -5.96 -7.62 -2.31
CA THR A 96 -5.78 -7.32 -3.74
C THR A 96 -4.55 -6.44 -3.95
N HIS A 97 -4.11 -6.20 -5.18
CA HIS A 97 -2.94 -5.35 -5.43
C HIS A 97 -3.29 -3.85 -5.47
N HIS A 98 -4.23 -3.45 -6.32
CA HIS A 98 -4.65 -2.07 -6.48
C HIS A 98 -5.51 -1.62 -5.30
N ASN A 99 -5.54 -0.32 -5.05
CA ASN A 99 -6.21 0.23 -3.88
C ASN A 99 -7.75 0.14 -3.98
N LEU A 100 -8.42 0.19 -2.84
CA LEU A 100 -9.88 0.09 -2.77
C LEU A 100 -10.52 1.46 -2.57
N LEU A 101 -10.08 2.17 -1.54
CA LEU A 101 -10.66 3.41 -1.08
C LEU A 101 -9.97 4.62 -1.73
N PRO A 102 -10.75 5.69 -2.01
CA PRO A 102 -10.15 6.97 -2.33
C PRO A 102 -9.40 7.50 -1.10
N ASN A 103 -8.22 8.08 -1.31
CA ASN A 103 -7.44 8.71 -0.23
C ASN A 103 -7.37 10.24 -0.37
N GLY A 104 -8.09 10.81 -1.35
CA GLY A 104 -8.21 12.24 -1.57
C GLY A 104 -7.00 12.89 -2.25
N SER A 105 -5.94 12.13 -2.53
CA SER A 105 -4.71 12.63 -3.16
C SER A 105 -4.70 12.42 -4.68
N THR A 106 -3.58 12.74 -5.34
CA THR A 106 -3.32 12.37 -6.74
C THR A 106 -3.44 10.86 -7.01
N ALA A 107 -3.40 10.03 -5.96
CA ALA A 107 -3.62 8.59 -6.04
C ALA A 107 -5.10 8.19 -6.24
N ASP A 108 -6.02 9.16 -6.34
CA ASP A 108 -7.39 8.95 -6.85
C ASP A 108 -7.47 8.97 -8.38
N SER A 109 -6.32 9.17 -9.07
CA SER A 109 -6.22 9.07 -10.52
C SER A 109 -6.56 7.67 -11.04
N PRO A 110 -7.06 7.53 -12.29
CA PRO A 110 -7.26 6.24 -12.94
C PRO A 110 -6.00 5.37 -12.88
N GLY A 111 -6.17 4.05 -12.72
CA GLY A 111 -5.07 3.11 -12.61
C GLY A 111 -4.62 2.76 -11.19
N TYR A 112 -4.87 3.59 -10.17
CA TYR A 112 -4.41 3.29 -8.80
C TYR A 112 -5.37 2.43 -7.99
N ARG A 113 -6.64 2.37 -8.40
CA ARG A 113 -7.71 1.67 -7.68
C ARG A 113 -8.34 0.58 -8.53
N VAL A 114 -9.02 -0.35 -7.88
CA VAL A 114 -9.87 -1.32 -8.57
C VAL A 114 -11.08 -0.60 -9.19
N GLU A 115 -11.30 -0.80 -10.48
CA GLU A 115 -12.29 -0.09 -11.30
C GLU A 115 -13.63 -0.85 -11.45
N ASN A 116 -14.02 -1.59 -10.42
CA ASN A 116 -15.32 -2.24 -10.29
C ASN A 116 -16.22 -1.39 -9.36
N PRO A 117 -17.17 -0.60 -9.89
CA PRO A 117 -18.01 0.30 -9.08
C PRO A 117 -18.87 -0.43 -8.03
N GLU A 118 -19.20 -1.70 -8.29
CA GLU A 118 -19.99 -2.56 -7.42
C GLU A 118 -19.21 -3.20 -6.27
N LEU A 119 -17.86 -3.19 -6.32
CA LEU A 119 -17.01 -3.88 -5.36
C LEU A 119 -17.16 -3.33 -3.93
N LEU A 120 -16.98 -2.03 -3.73
CA LEU A 120 -17.05 -1.44 -2.39
C LEU A 120 -18.44 -1.59 -1.74
N PRO A 121 -19.57 -1.34 -2.44
CA PRO A 121 -20.89 -1.67 -1.94
C PRO A 121 -21.05 -3.15 -1.56
N MET A 122 -20.57 -4.07 -2.41
CA MET A 122 -20.63 -5.51 -2.14
C MET A 122 -19.86 -5.89 -0.88
N LEU A 123 -18.59 -5.48 -0.76
CA LEU A 123 -17.76 -5.72 0.43
C LEU A 123 -18.41 -5.18 1.70
N LYS A 124 -18.96 -3.95 1.64
CA LYS A 124 -19.69 -3.34 2.75
C LYS A 124 -20.94 -4.13 3.14
N ASN A 125 -21.74 -4.54 2.16
CA ASN A 125 -22.98 -5.29 2.41
C ASN A 125 -22.71 -6.64 3.06
N HIS A 126 -21.58 -7.27 2.72
CA HIS A 126 -21.12 -8.52 3.34
C HIS A 126 -20.29 -8.35 4.61
N GLY A 127 -20.25 -7.14 5.18
CA GLY A 127 -19.60 -6.87 6.47
C GLY A 127 -18.08 -7.04 6.46
N VAL A 128 -17.42 -6.92 5.30
CA VAL A 128 -15.97 -6.95 5.19
C VAL A 128 -15.39 -5.70 5.84
N LYS A 129 -14.51 -5.88 6.84
CA LYS A 129 -13.93 -4.77 7.62
C LYS A 129 -12.46 -4.47 7.32
N LEU A 130 -11.78 -5.36 6.62
CA LEU A 130 -10.35 -5.22 6.34
C LEU A 130 -10.02 -5.55 4.88
N GLY A 131 -9.39 -4.59 4.21
CA GLY A 131 -8.71 -4.75 2.93
C GLY A 131 -7.21 -4.60 3.12
N LEU A 132 -6.43 -5.51 2.53
CA LEU A 132 -4.98 -5.41 2.44
C LEU A 132 -4.61 -5.17 0.97
N THR A 133 -4.01 -4.02 0.69
CA THR A 133 -3.67 -3.60 -0.67
C THR A 133 -2.21 -3.16 -0.78
N GLY A 134 -1.78 -2.86 -2.01
CA GLY A 134 -0.45 -2.35 -2.33
C GLY A 134 -0.52 -1.26 -3.39
N HIS A 135 0.24 -1.43 -4.47
CA HIS A 135 0.30 -0.57 -5.65
C HIS A 135 0.85 0.86 -5.45
N ARG A 136 0.33 1.64 -4.49
CA ARG A 136 0.80 3.01 -4.18
C ARG A 136 2.20 3.08 -3.56
N HIS A 137 2.69 1.97 -3.02
CA HIS A 137 4.01 1.87 -2.37
C HIS A 137 4.23 2.80 -1.16
N SER A 138 3.18 3.44 -0.65
CA SER A 138 3.16 4.25 0.56
C SER A 138 2.47 3.52 1.70
N GLN A 139 3.02 3.62 2.91
CA GLN A 139 2.39 3.07 4.11
C GLN A 139 1.17 3.92 4.50
N GLU A 140 -0.03 3.42 4.20
CA GLU A 140 -1.27 4.17 4.45
C GLU A 140 -2.33 3.28 5.11
N ILE A 141 -3.16 3.89 5.97
CA ILE A 141 -4.38 3.29 6.50
C ILE A 141 -5.51 4.24 6.15
N VAL A 142 -6.44 3.78 5.33
CA VAL A 142 -7.58 4.56 4.85
C VAL A 142 -8.85 3.93 5.40
N GLU A 143 -9.79 4.76 5.86
CA GLU A 143 -11.09 4.29 6.34
C GLU A 143 -12.21 4.81 5.43
N GLY A 144 -13.14 3.92 5.08
CA GLY A 144 -14.25 4.24 4.21
C GLY A 144 -15.13 3.02 4.01
N TYR A 145 -16.39 3.22 3.62
CA TYR A 145 -17.33 2.13 3.36
C TYR A 145 -17.51 1.11 4.53
N GLY A 146 -17.20 1.50 5.76
CA GLY A 146 -17.27 0.61 6.93
C GLY A 146 -16.10 -0.37 7.06
N MET A 147 -15.01 -0.14 6.32
CA MET A 147 -13.80 -0.95 6.36
C MET A 147 -12.54 -0.09 6.53
N HIS A 148 -11.48 -0.73 6.99
CA HIS A 148 -10.13 -0.21 6.92
C HIS A 148 -9.40 -0.85 5.73
N GLU A 149 -8.80 -0.02 4.88
CA GLU A 149 -7.81 -0.43 3.90
C GLU A 149 -6.42 -0.16 4.46
N ILE A 150 -5.61 -1.20 4.53
CA ILE A 150 -4.19 -1.09 4.86
C ILE A 150 -3.40 -1.22 3.57
N VAL A 151 -2.81 -0.11 3.14
CA VAL A 151 -1.92 -0.05 2.00
C VAL A 151 -0.51 -0.37 2.49
N SER A 152 0.00 -1.52 2.07
CA SER A 152 1.36 -1.92 2.45
C SER A 152 2.40 -1.09 1.69
N ALA A 153 3.41 -0.61 2.40
CA ALA A 153 4.61 -0.05 1.78
C ALA A 153 5.31 -1.06 0.85
N PHE A 154 6.22 -0.54 0.02
CA PHE A 154 7.05 -1.40 -0.83
C PHE A 154 8.28 -1.91 -0.06
N PRO A 155 8.38 -3.22 0.25
CA PRO A 155 9.46 -3.74 1.10
C PRO A 155 10.86 -3.68 0.47
N GLN A 156 10.97 -3.32 -0.81
CA GLN A 156 12.26 -3.13 -1.50
C GLN A 156 12.67 -1.64 -1.60
N SER A 157 11.85 -0.73 -1.09
CA SER A 157 12.16 0.69 -0.98
C SER A 157 12.36 1.04 0.48
N TYR A 158 13.32 1.90 0.80
CA TYR A 158 13.44 2.47 2.15
C TYR A 158 12.09 3.10 2.56
N PRO A 159 11.64 2.93 3.82
CA PRO A 159 12.31 2.31 4.98
C PRO A 159 12.21 0.77 5.07
N PHE A 160 11.91 0.09 3.97
CA PHE A 160 11.78 -1.37 3.84
C PHE A 160 10.71 -1.93 4.78
N TYR A 161 9.53 -1.32 4.75
CA TYR A 161 8.44 -1.68 5.64
C TYR A 161 7.68 -2.92 5.18
N PHE A 162 7.22 -3.70 6.15
CA PHE A 162 6.23 -4.76 6.00
C PHE A 162 5.21 -4.67 7.14
N GLY A 163 4.01 -5.17 6.90
CA GLY A 163 2.92 -5.18 7.88
C GLY A 163 2.91 -6.44 8.74
N VAL A 164 2.72 -6.28 10.05
CA VAL A 164 2.43 -7.36 10.99
C VAL A 164 0.99 -7.23 11.45
N LEU A 165 0.12 -8.11 10.95
CA LEU A 165 -1.26 -8.23 11.40
C LEU A 165 -1.38 -9.36 12.43
N LYS A 166 -1.64 -8.99 13.68
CA LYS A 166 -1.97 -9.92 14.76
C LYS A 166 -3.47 -9.95 14.92
N VAL A 167 -4.06 -11.15 14.88
CA VAL A 167 -5.49 -11.31 15.09
C VAL A 167 -5.73 -12.25 16.27
N THR A 168 -6.55 -11.82 17.23
CA THR A 168 -6.84 -12.55 18.47
C THR A 168 -8.32 -12.42 18.80
N GLY A 169 -9.06 -13.52 18.66
CA GLY A 169 -10.51 -13.53 18.90
C GLY A 169 -11.25 -12.60 17.93
N GLN A 170 -11.79 -11.50 18.44
CA GLN A 170 -12.49 -10.48 17.63
C GLN A 170 -11.66 -9.21 17.46
N SER A 171 -10.39 -9.21 17.84
CA SER A 171 -9.53 -8.02 17.80
C SER A 171 -8.40 -8.22 16.83
N ALA A 172 -8.08 -7.17 16.09
CA ALA A 172 -6.92 -7.10 15.23
C ALA A 172 -6.03 -5.92 15.62
N LEU A 173 -4.72 -6.15 15.56
CA LEU A 173 -3.69 -5.14 15.69
C LEU A 173 -2.77 -5.26 14.47
N TYR A 174 -2.71 -4.21 13.69
CA TYR A 174 -1.74 -4.02 12.64
C TYR A 174 -0.64 -3.07 13.10
N GLU A 175 0.61 -3.41 12.75
CA GLU A 175 1.79 -2.58 12.94
C GLU A 175 2.70 -2.71 11.70
N ALA A 176 3.05 -1.60 11.06
CA ALA A 176 4.10 -1.56 10.05
C ALA A 176 5.47 -1.57 10.74
N GLN A 177 6.41 -2.33 10.20
CA GLN A 177 7.74 -2.52 10.76
C GLN A 177 8.79 -2.48 9.66
N SER A 178 9.92 -1.83 9.89
CA SER A 178 11.09 -1.98 9.01
C SER A 178 11.68 -3.37 9.12
N ILE A 179 12.11 -3.90 7.99
CA ILE A 179 12.96 -5.09 7.94
C ILE A 179 14.24 -4.80 8.73
N ASP A 180 14.42 -5.55 9.81
CA ASP A 180 15.66 -5.57 10.58
C ASP A 180 16.71 -6.41 9.83
N PHE A 181 17.44 -5.78 8.91
CA PHE A 181 18.48 -6.46 8.14
C PHE A 181 19.64 -6.98 9.00
N GLU A 182 19.88 -6.43 10.20
CA GLU A 182 20.87 -6.97 11.14
C GLU A 182 20.42 -8.34 11.66
N ARG A 183 19.13 -8.49 11.97
CA ARG A 183 18.53 -9.75 12.41
C ARG A 183 18.35 -10.76 11.28
N TYR A 184 17.87 -10.32 10.11
CA TYR A 184 17.46 -11.24 9.03
C TYR A 184 18.55 -11.53 7.98
N GLY A 185 19.70 -10.84 8.04
CA GLY A 185 20.89 -11.29 7.31
C GLY A 185 21.88 -10.18 6.96
N LYS A 186 22.96 -10.07 7.75
CA LYS A 186 24.13 -9.23 7.45
C LYS A 186 24.69 -9.37 6.02
N PRO A 187 24.78 -10.58 5.41
CA PRO A 187 25.23 -10.72 4.02
C PRO A 187 24.24 -10.13 2.99
N TYR A 188 22.95 -10.11 3.30
CA TYR A 188 21.91 -9.50 2.45
C TYR A 188 21.86 -8.00 2.61
N LYS A 189 22.15 -7.45 3.80
CA LYS A 189 22.28 -6.01 4.01
C LYS A 189 23.27 -5.40 3.01
N ALA A 190 24.49 -5.93 2.90
CA ALA A 190 25.49 -5.42 1.96
C ALA A 190 25.06 -5.50 0.47
N ARG A 191 24.14 -6.41 0.11
CA ARG A 191 23.66 -6.60 -1.27
C ARG A 191 22.39 -5.81 -1.60
N MET A 192 21.50 -5.65 -0.63
CA MET A 192 20.17 -5.03 -0.77
C MET A 192 20.16 -3.57 -0.30
N VAL A 193 21.03 -3.26 0.66
CA VAL A 193 21.19 -1.95 1.31
C VAL A 193 22.68 -1.70 1.56
N PRO A 194 23.54 -1.54 0.53
CA PRO A 194 24.87 -1.00 0.75
C PRO A 194 24.77 0.28 1.60
N GLU A 195 25.75 0.65 2.44
CA GLU A 195 25.68 1.91 3.21
C GLU A 195 25.44 3.12 2.29
N GLU A 196 25.92 3.00 1.06
CA GLU A 196 25.65 3.91 -0.04
C GLU A 196 24.20 3.89 -0.53
N TYR A 197 23.36 2.87 -0.29
CA TYR A 197 21.97 2.77 -0.76
C TYR A 197 20.97 3.45 0.18
N GLU A 198 21.12 3.38 1.51
CA GLU A 198 20.30 4.25 2.36
C GLU A 198 20.65 5.71 2.09
N LYS A 199 21.95 6.00 1.95
CA LYS A 199 22.44 7.30 1.54
C LYS A 199 21.98 7.66 0.12
N ALA A 200 22.06 6.77 -0.87
CA ALA A 200 21.68 7.00 -2.26
C ALA A 200 20.17 7.00 -2.45
N PHE A 201 19.37 6.33 -1.61
CA PHE A 201 17.93 6.45 -1.60
C PHE A 201 17.54 7.78 -0.96
N ARG A 202 18.17 8.18 0.14
CA ARG A 202 18.02 9.54 0.71
C ARG A 202 18.56 10.62 -0.24
N GLU A 203 19.58 10.32 -1.07
CA GLU A 203 20.13 11.17 -2.15
C GLU A 203 19.40 10.93 -3.49
N ALA A 204 18.46 10.00 -3.62
CA ALA A 204 17.59 9.86 -4.80
C ALA A 204 16.23 10.53 -4.52
N MET A 205 15.76 10.38 -3.29
CA MET A 205 14.66 11.15 -2.71
C MET A 205 15.08 12.58 -2.35
N GLY A 206 16.38 12.84 -2.15
CA GLY A 206 16.95 14.13 -1.72
C GLY A 206 18.26 14.55 -2.40
N GLY A 207 18.64 13.92 -3.52
CA GLY A 207 19.57 14.51 -4.52
C GLY A 207 18.79 15.48 -5.39
N GLU A 208 19.20 15.76 -6.64
CA GLU A 208 18.37 16.58 -7.53
C GLU A 208 17.05 15.87 -7.88
N SER A 209 16.14 15.88 -6.92
CA SER A 209 14.77 15.45 -7.02
C SER A 209 14.05 16.41 -7.96
N VAL A 210 12.89 15.99 -8.46
CA VAL A 210 12.02 16.91 -9.21
C VAL A 210 11.71 18.15 -8.35
N ALA A 211 11.55 17.98 -7.03
CA ALA A 211 11.36 19.10 -6.12
C ALA A 211 12.59 20.02 -6.08
N ASP A 212 13.81 19.50 -6.02
CA ASP A 212 15.04 20.29 -6.04
C ASP A 212 15.18 21.11 -7.32
N TYR A 213 14.93 20.47 -8.47
CA TYR A 213 14.90 21.14 -9.76
C TYR A 213 13.85 22.26 -9.75
N LEU A 214 12.64 21.98 -9.26
CA LEU A 214 11.57 22.98 -9.16
C LEU A 214 11.97 24.14 -8.25
N LEU A 215 12.52 23.88 -7.06
CA LEU A 215 13.01 24.92 -6.14
C LEU A 215 14.08 25.79 -6.81
N LYS A 216 15.08 25.19 -7.46
CA LYS A 216 16.12 25.91 -8.21
C LYS A 216 15.55 26.68 -9.41
N SER A 217 14.57 26.13 -10.11
CA SER A 217 13.90 26.78 -11.26
C SER A 217 13.16 28.07 -10.86
N GLN A 218 12.71 28.15 -9.60
CA GLN A 218 12.14 29.36 -9.01
C GLN A 218 13.20 30.33 -8.47
N GLY A 219 14.48 30.05 -8.69
CA GLY A 219 15.60 30.90 -8.30
C GLY A 219 16.08 30.72 -6.85
N LEU A 220 15.63 29.70 -6.12
CA LEU A 220 16.15 29.43 -4.77
C LEU A 220 17.61 28.95 -4.84
N GLN A 221 18.46 29.53 -4.01
CA GLN A 221 19.89 29.21 -3.90
C GLN A 221 20.37 29.36 -2.45
N GLY A 222 21.58 28.86 -2.16
CA GLY A 222 22.23 29.02 -0.86
C GLY A 222 21.39 28.49 0.31
N GLU A 223 21.34 29.26 1.39
CA GLU A 223 20.60 28.90 2.61
C GLU A 223 19.09 28.71 2.37
N ALA A 224 18.48 29.53 1.50
CA ALA A 224 17.07 29.42 1.16
C ALA A 224 16.75 28.10 0.44
N PHE A 225 17.62 27.67 -0.47
CA PHE A 225 17.49 26.36 -1.11
C PHE A 225 17.71 25.22 -0.12
N ALA A 226 18.77 25.28 0.68
CA ALA A 226 19.09 24.23 1.65
C ALA A 226 17.97 24.02 2.69
N GLY A 227 17.39 25.10 3.20
CA GLY A 227 16.25 25.03 4.12
C GLY A 227 14.99 24.44 3.48
N ALA A 228 14.64 24.88 2.26
CA ALA A 228 13.50 24.35 1.52
C ALA A 228 13.68 22.86 1.17
N GLN A 229 14.88 22.47 0.72
CA GLN A 229 15.24 21.08 0.42
C GLN A 229 15.13 20.20 1.67
N ASN A 230 15.64 20.66 2.82
CA ASN A 230 15.53 19.93 4.07
C ASN A 230 14.06 19.70 4.49
N LEU A 231 13.21 20.71 4.34
CA LEU A 231 11.79 20.61 4.64
C LEU A 231 11.11 19.56 3.76
N VAL A 232 11.32 19.61 2.44
CA VAL A 232 10.76 18.63 1.50
C VAL A 232 11.25 17.22 1.86
N ASN A 233 12.54 17.04 2.15
CA ASN A 233 13.08 15.73 2.51
C ASN A 233 12.46 15.16 3.79
N ARG A 234 12.28 15.99 4.84
CA ARG A 234 11.58 15.55 6.07
C ARG A 234 10.12 15.22 5.81
N PHE A 235 9.41 16.06 5.05
CA PHE A 235 8.04 15.78 4.65
C PHE A 235 7.93 14.41 3.94
N MET A 236 8.81 14.14 2.97
CA MET A 236 8.83 12.88 2.22
C MET A 236 9.18 11.68 3.10
N ASP A 237 10.15 11.83 4.02
CA ASP A 237 10.52 10.77 4.98
C ASP A 237 9.32 10.40 5.85
N TYR A 238 8.71 11.39 6.51
CA TYR A 238 7.56 11.18 7.39
C TYR A 238 6.34 10.63 6.64
N TYR A 239 6.09 11.12 5.42
CA TYR A 239 5.02 10.61 4.56
C TYR A 239 5.25 9.14 4.19
N SER A 240 6.46 8.79 3.74
CA SER A 240 6.79 7.41 3.34
C SER A 240 6.67 6.39 4.48
N ARG A 241 6.91 6.84 5.72
CA ARG A 241 6.83 6.06 6.95
C ARG A 241 5.43 6.00 7.54
N GLY A 242 4.48 6.81 7.05
CA GLY A 242 3.12 6.86 7.58
C GLY A 242 3.00 7.56 8.94
N ILE A 243 3.96 8.43 9.29
CA ILE A 243 4.02 9.13 10.58
C ILE A 243 3.89 10.65 10.42
N LEU A 244 3.63 11.16 9.21
CA LEU A 244 3.55 12.60 8.94
C LEU A 244 2.48 13.31 9.80
N ALA A 245 1.42 12.61 10.22
CA ALA A 245 0.43 13.17 11.14
C ALA A 245 1.05 13.60 12.49
N GLU A 246 2.02 12.83 13.00
CA GLU A 246 2.72 13.15 14.27
C GLU A 246 3.67 14.35 14.13
N HIS A 247 4.22 14.53 12.93
CA HIS A 247 5.18 15.59 12.60
C HIS A 247 4.56 16.78 11.87
N ARG A 248 3.22 16.83 11.75
CA ARG A 248 2.52 17.85 10.98
C ARG A 248 2.84 19.26 11.46
N GLU A 249 2.75 19.49 12.76
CA GLU A 249 3.04 20.79 13.37
C GLU A 249 4.52 21.16 13.25
N GLU A 250 5.43 20.18 13.26
CA GLU A 250 6.86 20.41 12.99
C GLU A 250 7.08 20.95 11.58
N ILE A 251 6.41 20.36 10.58
CA ILE A 251 6.52 20.81 9.18
C ILE A 251 5.87 22.18 8.97
N LEU A 252 4.66 22.39 9.51
CA LEU A 252 3.92 23.65 9.32
C LEU A 252 4.59 24.84 10.01
N ASN A 253 5.28 24.62 11.13
CA ASN A 253 5.97 25.68 11.87
C ASN A 253 7.43 25.88 11.41
N ASP A 254 7.90 25.14 10.42
CA ASP A 254 9.25 25.32 9.88
C ASP A 254 9.41 26.71 9.22
N PRO A 255 10.48 27.47 9.52
CA PRO A 255 10.66 28.82 8.96
C PRO A 255 10.75 28.85 7.43
N TYR A 256 11.11 27.74 6.78
CA TYR A 256 11.17 27.65 5.32
C TYR A 256 9.84 27.19 4.71
N TYR A 257 8.82 26.80 5.49
CA TYR A 257 7.52 26.34 4.95
C TYR A 257 6.86 27.36 4.00
N PRO A 258 6.70 28.65 4.36
CA PRO A 258 6.06 29.62 3.47
C PRO A 258 6.84 29.89 2.18
N LEU A 259 8.17 29.75 2.23
CA LEU A 259 9.04 29.87 1.06
C LEU A 259 8.86 28.66 0.14
N THR A 260 8.93 27.45 0.69
CA THR A 260 8.81 26.19 -0.03
C THR A 260 7.43 26.05 -0.67
N GLU A 261 6.35 26.33 0.07
CA GLU A 261 4.98 26.30 -0.44
C GLU A 261 4.80 27.27 -1.63
N ARG A 262 5.37 28.47 -1.55
CA ARG A 262 5.32 29.44 -2.65
C ARG A 262 6.11 28.97 -3.87
N ALA A 263 7.32 28.44 -3.67
CA ALA A 263 8.17 27.96 -4.74
C ALA A 263 7.58 26.73 -5.46
N LEU A 264 6.85 25.87 -4.76
CA LEU A 264 6.26 24.67 -5.34
C LEU A 264 4.79 24.82 -5.74
N ARG A 265 4.19 26.02 -5.56
CA ARG A 265 2.75 26.29 -5.76
C ARG A 265 2.23 25.87 -7.14
N ASP A 266 2.96 26.20 -8.19
CA ASP A 266 2.53 25.97 -9.58
C ASP A 266 3.01 24.62 -10.13
N SER A 267 3.54 23.76 -9.25
CA SER A 267 3.90 22.38 -9.54
C SER A 267 2.88 21.41 -8.92
N ASN A 268 3.00 20.11 -9.21
CA ASN A 268 2.20 19.10 -8.51
C ASN A 268 2.58 18.98 -7.01
N TYR A 269 3.80 19.38 -6.61
CA TYR A 269 4.29 19.19 -5.24
C TYR A 269 3.59 20.11 -4.23
N GLY A 270 3.50 21.42 -4.50
CA GLY A 270 2.96 22.39 -3.54
C GLY A 270 1.51 22.07 -3.13
N PRO A 271 0.56 22.01 -4.08
CA PRO A 271 -0.83 21.66 -3.81
C PRO A 271 -0.98 20.29 -3.14
N TRP A 272 -0.17 19.29 -3.54
CA TRP A 272 -0.19 17.97 -2.92
C TRP A 272 0.29 17.99 -1.46
N MET A 273 1.44 18.62 -1.18
CA MET A 273 1.97 18.74 0.18
C MET A 273 0.97 19.47 1.09
N THR A 274 0.43 20.60 0.64
CA THR A 274 -0.59 21.35 1.38
C THR A 274 -1.84 20.50 1.61
N TYR A 275 -2.32 19.79 0.58
CA TYR A 275 -3.47 18.90 0.69
C TYR A 275 -3.25 17.81 1.75
N VAL A 276 -2.12 17.11 1.67
CA VAL A 276 -1.75 16.07 2.63
C VAL A 276 -1.70 16.64 4.05
N LEU A 277 -0.98 17.74 4.27
CA LEU A 277 -0.91 18.37 5.60
C LEU A 277 -2.28 18.83 6.11
N GLN A 278 -3.20 19.24 5.26
CA GLN A 278 -4.54 19.66 5.68
C GLN A 278 -5.49 18.48 6.00
N ASN A 279 -5.30 17.34 5.32
CA ASN A 279 -6.24 16.23 5.34
C ASN A 279 -5.71 14.97 6.04
N LEU A 280 -4.48 15.00 6.58
CA LEU A 280 -3.96 13.94 7.44
C LEU A 280 -4.77 13.85 8.73
N THR A 281 -5.54 12.78 8.88
CA THR A 281 -6.41 12.56 10.03
C THR A 281 -5.86 11.52 11.02
N THR A 282 -4.91 10.66 10.63
CA THR A 282 -4.44 9.54 11.48
C THR A 282 -2.98 9.12 11.24
N ILE A 283 -2.42 8.43 12.24
CA ILE A 283 -1.22 7.59 12.12
C ILE A 283 -1.52 6.44 11.16
N SER A 284 -0.65 6.18 10.18
CA SER A 284 -0.88 5.14 9.17
C SER A 284 0.05 3.93 9.25
N ASP A 285 0.83 3.83 10.33
CA ASP A 285 1.67 2.66 10.61
C ASP A 285 1.05 1.69 11.64
N ARG A 286 -0.03 2.08 12.33
CA ARG A 286 -0.66 1.27 13.39
C ARG A 286 -2.18 1.41 13.38
N LEU A 287 -2.87 0.25 13.46
CA LEU A 287 -4.32 0.19 13.55
C LEU A 287 -4.75 -0.90 14.52
N ALA A 288 -5.63 -0.56 15.46
CA ALA A 288 -6.33 -1.53 16.30
C ALA A 288 -7.83 -1.43 16.03
N PHE A 289 -8.48 -2.55 15.70
CA PHE A 289 -9.90 -2.56 15.35
C PHE A 289 -10.58 -3.89 15.69
N PRO A 290 -11.92 -3.91 15.87
CA PRO A 290 -12.69 -5.13 16.07
C PRO A 290 -13.15 -5.75 14.74
N PHE A 291 -12.98 -7.06 14.59
CA PHE A 291 -13.56 -7.88 13.51
C PHE A 291 -14.98 -8.34 13.81
#